data_AF-A0AAU2E6J8-F1
#
_entry.id   AF-A0AAU2E6J8-F1
#
_cell.length_a   1.000
_cell.length_b   1.000
_cell.length_c   1.000
_cell.angle_alpha   90.00
_cell.angle_beta   90.00
_cell.angle_gamma   90.00
#
_symmetry.space_group_name_H-M   'P 1'
#
loop_
_entity.id
_entity.type
_entity.pdbx_description
1 polymer ?
#
loop_
_entity_poly.entity_id
_entity_poly.type
_entity_poly.pdbx_seq_one_letter_code
_entity_poly.pdbx_strand_id
1 'polypeptide(L)'
;MPGVPLPDDFNEQGAERPYGATEIRCPACRREHLYEPPSLPCPCGAQLRVPLLRGGVPVQVRFRSWEDSWLSMRCPHCGRNDQWPQPEFTCNCGATVRLPVDRAPRLQSTAPLGPGQSRRPQDQRPHTARPFTGIAAGGGQTVPPQSPQWQPAAWHHRPPFRPHPVRTQEDAVLTAARYLQWLGFDDLELTEDQESTAVTLLGTRMVAQVDAAGTPADVKTVECLWLQTLHTEEIAAALFTLSGFTQQAVVRGEQLLVALFRLDPAGIPQPANGAAEALMETGWTF
;
A
#
# COMPACT_ATOMS: atom_id res chain seq x y z
N MET A 1 -39.59 46.75 13.35
CA MET A 1 -38.78 45.60 12.88
C MET A 1 -37.40 46.14 12.53
N PRO A 2 -36.40 45.97 13.41
CA PRO A 2 -35.05 46.50 13.23
C PRO A 2 -34.31 45.71 12.15
N GLY A 3 -33.55 46.41 11.31
CA GLY A 3 -32.74 45.83 10.24
C GLY A 3 -31.58 44.99 10.80
N VAL A 4 -31.37 43.83 10.19
CA VAL A 4 -30.24 42.94 10.46
C VAL A 4 -28.99 43.52 9.77
N PRO A 5 -27.88 43.76 10.48
CA PRO A 5 -26.62 44.13 9.85
C PRO A 5 -25.99 42.92 9.17
N LEU A 6 -25.55 43.07 7.92
CA LEU A 6 -24.60 42.14 7.30
C LEU A 6 -23.24 42.25 8.01
N PRO A 7 -22.52 41.15 8.27
CA PRO A 7 -21.12 41.22 8.64
C PRO A 7 -20.26 41.49 7.41
N ASP A 8 -19.61 42.65 7.41
CA ASP A 8 -18.50 43.00 6.55
C ASP A 8 -17.33 42.02 6.71
N ASP A 9 -16.72 41.69 5.57
CA ASP A 9 -15.31 41.39 5.36
C ASP A 9 -14.60 40.55 6.43
N PHE A 10 -14.57 39.23 6.19
CA PHE A 10 -13.47 38.37 6.63
C PHE A 10 -12.20 38.82 5.91
N ASN A 11 -11.60 39.85 6.49
CA ASN A 11 -10.25 40.33 6.30
C ASN A 11 -9.29 39.13 6.15
N GLU A 12 -8.76 38.94 4.95
CA GLU A 12 -7.72 37.97 4.59
C GLU A 12 -6.38 38.32 5.26
N GLN A 13 -6.38 38.34 6.59
CA GLN A 13 -5.20 38.51 7.40
C GLN A 13 -4.39 37.21 7.37
N GLY A 14 -3.37 37.26 6.51
CA GLY A 14 -2.22 36.36 6.40
C GLY A 14 -2.24 35.14 7.30
N ALA A 15 -2.48 33.97 6.70
CA ALA A 15 -2.22 32.68 7.32
C ALA A 15 -0.80 32.67 7.91
N GLU A 16 -0.73 32.84 9.24
CA GLU A 16 0.50 32.64 10.00
C GLU A 16 1.01 31.24 9.65
N ARG A 17 2.16 31.18 8.97
CA ARG A 17 2.78 29.92 8.60
C ARG A 17 3.04 29.13 9.88
N PRO A 18 2.45 27.93 10.05
CA PRO A 18 2.78 27.09 11.18
C PRO A 18 4.29 26.79 11.15
N TYR A 19 4.95 26.95 12.29
CA TYR A 19 6.38 26.71 12.42
C TYR A 19 6.70 25.27 11.96
N GLY A 20 7.37 25.14 10.81
CA GLY A 20 7.76 23.85 10.24
C GLY A 20 6.97 23.40 9.00
N ALA A 21 5.97 24.16 8.55
CA ALA A 21 5.32 23.91 7.27
C ALA A 21 6.27 24.23 6.10
N THR A 22 6.40 23.28 5.17
CA THR A 22 7.20 23.44 3.95
C THR A 22 6.28 23.53 2.75
N GLU A 23 6.52 24.50 1.88
CA GLU A 23 5.81 24.63 0.61
C GLU A 23 6.41 23.68 -0.42
N ILE A 24 5.56 22.83 -1.01
CA ILE A 24 5.96 21.74 -1.89
C ILE A 24 5.13 21.80 -3.15
N ARG A 25 5.76 21.59 -4.32
CA ARG A 25 5.05 21.49 -5.59
C ARG A 25 4.87 20.04 -5.99
N CYS A 26 3.67 19.67 -6.39
CA CYS A 26 3.41 18.36 -6.95
C CYS A 26 4.22 18.17 -8.26
N PRO A 27 5.02 17.10 -8.40
CA PRO A 27 5.79 16.86 -9.62
C PRO A 27 4.91 16.55 -10.84
N ALA A 28 3.68 16.08 -10.64
CA ALA A 28 2.74 15.77 -11.72
C ALA A 28 1.96 16.99 -12.22
N CYS A 29 1.29 17.73 -11.31
CA CYS A 29 0.38 18.82 -11.68
C CYS A 29 0.89 20.23 -11.31
N ARG A 30 2.08 20.33 -10.71
CA ARG A 30 2.73 21.59 -10.26
C ARG A 30 1.99 22.42 -9.20
N ARG A 31 0.83 21.95 -8.71
CA ARG A 31 0.08 22.58 -7.61
C ARG A 31 0.93 22.68 -6.35
N GLU A 32 0.83 23.82 -5.67
CA GLU A 32 1.48 24.06 -4.38
C GLU A 32 0.68 23.42 -3.26
N HIS A 33 1.41 22.85 -2.30
CA HIS A 33 0.89 22.22 -1.10
C HIS A 33 1.71 22.71 0.10
N LEU A 34 1.04 22.93 1.22
CA LEU A 34 1.69 23.09 2.51
C LEU A 34 1.77 21.72 3.16
N TYR A 35 2.99 21.25 3.40
CA TYR A 35 3.24 19.99 4.08
C TYR A 35 3.81 20.27 5.47
N GLU A 36 3.12 19.80 6.51
CA GLU A 36 3.61 19.81 7.88
C GLU A 36 4.01 18.38 8.29
N PRO A 37 5.30 18.11 8.58
CA PRO A 37 5.72 16.79 9.03
C PRO A 37 5.07 16.42 10.37
N PRO A 38 4.41 15.24 10.49
CA PRO A 38 3.78 14.84 11.75
C PRO A 38 4.83 14.63 12.86
N SER A 39 4.44 14.91 14.11
CA SER A 39 5.23 14.54 15.29
C SER A 39 4.93 13.11 15.71
N LEU A 40 5.95 12.26 15.72
CA LEU A 40 5.83 10.84 15.99
C LEU A 40 6.48 10.50 17.34
N PRO A 41 5.82 9.69 18.20
CA PRO A 41 6.33 9.37 19.52
C PRO A 41 7.47 8.34 19.44
N CYS A 42 8.60 8.66 20.06
CA CYS A 42 9.69 7.71 20.30
C CYS A 42 9.49 7.03 21.68
N PRO A 43 9.83 5.73 21.85
CA PRO A 43 9.75 5.04 23.15
C PRO A 43 10.51 5.72 24.29
N CYS A 44 11.48 6.60 24.00
CA CYS A 44 12.18 7.41 25.00
C CYS A 44 11.39 8.65 25.47
N GLY A 45 10.18 8.88 24.97
CA GLY A 45 9.33 10.04 25.29
C GLY A 45 9.55 11.28 24.42
N ALA A 46 10.53 11.25 23.51
CA ALA A 46 10.76 12.36 22.58
C ALA A 46 9.74 12.36 21.43
N GLN A 47 9.33 13.54 20.98
CA GLN A 47 8.54 13.72 19.76
C GLN A 47 9.48 13.99 18.58
N LEU A 48 9.46 13.12 17.58
CA LEU A 48 10.35 13.18 16.42
C LEU A 48 9.58 13.64 15.18
N ARG A 49 10.14 14.59 14.45
CA ARG A 49 9.68 14.96 13.10
C ARG A 49 10.74 14.53 12.09
N VAL A 50 10.33 13.83 11.04
CA VAL A 50 11.25 13.39 9.98
C VAL A 50 11.85 14.63 9.30
N PRO A 51 13.19 14.77 9.25
CA PRO A 51 13.82 15.97 8.73
C PRO A 51 13.76 15.97 7.20
N LEU A 52 13.09 16.97 6.63
CA LEU A 52 13.04 17.16 5.18
C LEU A 52 14.34 17.78 4.66
N LEU A 53 14.82 17.30 3.52
CA LEU A 53 15.96 17.89 2.82
C LEU A 53 15.53 19.21 2.18
N ARG A 54 16.10 20.33 2.67
CA ARG A 54 15.81 21.66 2.12
C ARG A 54 16.25 21.74 0.66
N GLY A 55 15.34 22.16 -0.22
CA GLY A 55 15.58 22.26 -1.65
C GLY A 55 15.68 20.91 -2.37
N GLY A 56 15.41 19.79 -1.69
CA GLY A 56 15.34 18.49 -2.34
C GLY A 56 14.13 18.41 -3.29
N VAL A 57 14.25 17.57 -4.31
CA VAL A 57 13.21 17.38 -5.34
C VAL A 57 12.17 16.36 -4.84
N PRO A 58 10.88 16.72 -4.71
CA PRO A 58 9.81 15.78 -4.43
C PRO A 58 9.61 14.81 -5.59
N VAL A 59 9.35 13.54 -5.29
CA VAL A 59 9.18 12.49 -6.30
C VAL A 59 7.77 11.93 -6.27
N GLN A 60 7.25 11.58 -7.45
CA GLN A 60 6.00 10.83 -7.53
C GLN A 60 6.29 9.36 -7.25
N VAL A 61 5.61 8.80 -6.25
CA VAL A 61 5.60 7.37 -5.99
C VAL A 61 4.63 6.72 -6.96
N ARG A 62 5.13 5.81 -7.80
CA ARG A 62 4.32 5.03 -8.76
C ARG A 62 4.00 3.62 -8.26
N PHE A 63 4.89 3.06 -7.46
CA PHE A 63 4.78 1.73 -6.86
C PHE A 63 5.15 1.87 -5.38
N ARG A 64 4.39 1.22 -4.49
CA ARG A 64 4.56 1.34 -3.05
C ARG A 64 4.55 -0.06 -2.44
N SER A 65 5.70 -0.50 -1.97
CA SER A 65 5.82 -1.65 -1.09
C SER A 65 5.67 -1.20 0.37
N TRP A 66 5.37 -2.14 1.27
CA TRP A 66 5.41 -1.86 2.71
C TRP A 66 6.79 -1.36 3.12
N GLU A 67 7.86 -2.03 2.70
CA GLU A 67 9.24 -1.67 3.03
C GLU A 67 9.62 -0.26 2.53
N ASP A 68 9.17 0.13 1.33
CA ASP A 68 9.40 1.45 0.76
C ASP A 68 8.64 2.57 1.46
N SER A 69 7.65 2.24 2.29
CA SER A 69 6.82 3.20 3.02
C SER A 69 7.45 3.66 4.34
N TRP A 70 8.51 2.98 4.76
CA TRP A 70 9.23 3.25 5.99
C TRP A 70 10.67 3.70 5.69
N LEU A 71 11.23 4.52 6.57
CA LEU A 71 12.66 4.87 6.56
C LEU A 71 13.28 4.55 7.92
N SER A 72 14.46 3.95 7.90
CA SER A 72 15.23 3.77 9.13
C SER A 72 15.98 5.05 9.47
N MET A 73 15.74 5.60 10.65
CA MET A 73 16.53 6.72 11.17
C MET A 73 16.70 6.63 12.68
N ARG A 74 17.78 7.24 13.17
CA ARG A 74 18.06 7.30 14.59
C ARG A 74 17.30 8.45 15.24
N CYS A 75 16.74 8.18 16.41
CA CYS A 75 16.23 9.24 17.27
C CYS A 75 17.39 10.16 17.69
N PRO A 76 17.31 11.49 17.48
CA PRO A 76 18.39 12.41 17.87
C PRO A 76 18.54 12.53 19.40
N HIS A 77 17.54 12.09 20.16
CA HIS A 77 17.56 12.14 21.63
C HIS A 77 18.17 10.89 22.26
N CYS A 78 17.70 9.68 21.91
CA CYS A 78 18.17 8.44 22.51
C CYS A 78 19.10 7.59 21.61
N GLY A 79 19.27 7.98 20.34
CA GLY A 79 20.13 7.27 19.38
C GLY A 79 19.57 5.96 18.83
N ARG A 80 18.42 5.48 19.31
CA ARG A 80 17.75 4.25 18.83
C ARG A 80 17.42 4.37 17.35
N ASN A 81 17.74 3.34 16.57
CA ASN A 81 17.34 3.22 15.17
C ASN A 81 15.99 2.50 15.11
N ASP A 82 14.98 3.19 14.59
CA ASP A 82 13.62 2.68 14.41
C ASP A 82 13.15 2.96 12.98
N GLN A 83 12.03 2.34 12.60
CA GLN A 83 11.36 2.58 11.33
C GLN A 83 10.32 3.70 11.49
N TRP A 84 10.39 4.69 10.61
CA TRP A 84 9.50 5.86 10.62
C TRP A 84 8.79 6.01 9.27
N PRO A 85 7.51 6.40 9.23
CA PRO A 85 6.79 6.62 7.98
C PRO A 85 7.51 7.64 7.10
N GLN A 86 7.61 7.36 5.80
CA GLN A 86 8.12 8.34 4.85
C GLN A 86 7.21 9.58 4.78
N PRO A 87 7.78 10.79 4.62
CA PRO A 87 6.99 12.00 4.48
C PRO A 87 6.33 12.01 3.10
N GLU A 88 5.06 11.65 3.06
CA GLU A 88 4.27 11.49 1.84
C GLU A 88 2.93 12.23 1.95
N PHE A 89 2.42 12.73 0.83
CA PHE A 89 1.04 13.23 0.74
C PHE A 89 0.42 12.88 -0.61
N THR A 90 -0.90 12.78 -0.65
CA THR A 90 -1.68 12.58 -1.87
C THR A 90 -2.19 13.92 -2.39
N CYS A 91 -1.82 14.27 -3.62
CA CYS A 91 -2.38 15.44 -4.31
C CYS A 91 -3.75 15.09 -4.92
N ASN A 92 -4.67 16.05 -4.97
CA ASN A 92 -5.99 15.88 -5.64
C ASN A 92 -5.92 15.53 -7.14
N CYS A 93 -4.74 15.57 -7.77
CA CYS A 93 -4.53 15.05 -9.13
C CYS A 93 -4.32 13.53 -9.19
N GLY A 94 -4.29 12.84 -8.04
CA GLY A 94 -4.03 11.40 -7.92
C GLY A 94 -2.57 11.02 -7.70
N ALA A 95 -1.64 11.97 -7.73
CA ALA A 95 -0.22 11.67 -7.47
C ALA A 95 0.07 11.55 -5.96
N THR A 96 0.69 10.44 -5.56
CA THR A 96 1.36 10.31 -4.25
C THR A 96 2.76 10.90 -4.35
N VAL A 97 3.04 11.90 -3.53
CA VAL A 97 4.29 12.67 -3.55
C VAL A 97 5.09 12.35 -2.30
N ARG A 98 6.32 11.89 -2.48
CA ARG A 98 7.28 11.64 -1.41
C ARG A 98 8.30 12.77 -1.35
N LEU A 99 8.50 13.30 -0.15
CA LEU A 99 9.46 14.36 0.10
C LEU A 99 10.84 13.76 0.42
N PRO A 100 11.93 14.37 -0.07
CA PRO A 100 13.28 13.91 0.24
C PRO A 100 13.62 14.18 1.71
N VAL A 101 14.24 13.20 2.35
CA VAL A 101 14.65 13.25 3.77
C VAL A 101 16.13 13.60 3.88
N ASP A 102 16.48 14.46 4.83
CA ASP A 102 17.86 14.76 5.21
C ASP A 102 18.43 13.57 6.00
N ARG A 103 19.13 12.67 5.30
CA ARG A 103 19.81 11.50 5.89
C ARG A 103 21.23 11.81 6.36
N ALA A 104 21.68 13.07 6.31
CA ALA A 104 23.03 13.39 6.73
C ALA A 104 23.19 13.06 8.23
N PRO A 105 24.21 12.29 8.62
CA PRO A 105 24.51 12.08 10.03
C PRO A 105 24.88 13.44 10.60
N ARG A 106 23.96 14.09 11.32
CA ARG A 106 24.29 15.27 12.11
C ARG A 106 25.12 14.80 13.30
N LEU A 107 26.44 14.79 13.13
CA LEU A 107 27.39 14.80 14.22
C LEU A 107 27.17 16.10 15.01
N GLN A 108 26.21 16.11 15.92
CA GLN A 108 26.20 17.08 17.01
C GLN A 108 27.15 16.55 18.09
N SER A 109 28.44 16.72 17.85
CA SER A 109 29.44 16.74 18.90
C SER A 109 29.90 18.18 19.07
N THR A 110 29.25 18.90 19.98
CA THR A 110 29.86 20.04 20.66
C THR A 110 31.03 19.51 21.49
N ALA A 111 32.21 19.45 20.87
CA ALA A 111 33.48 19.32 21.57
C ALA A 111 34.42 20.46 21.11
N PRO A 112 35.15 21.13 22.02
CA PRO A 112 35.94 22.30 21.68
C PRO A 112 37.10 21.95 20.72
N LEU A 113 37.40 22.87 19.81
CA LEU A 113 38.56 22.82 18.92
C LEU A 113 39.86 22.71 19.73
N GLY A 114 40.53 21.56 19.66
CA GLY A 114 41.94 21.39 19.99
C GLY A 114 42.80 21.51 18.73
N PRO A 115 43.95 22.20 18.75
CA PRO A 115 44.69 22.48 17.53
C PRO A 115 45.55 21.30 17.08
N GLY A 116 45.53 21.08 15.76
CA GLY A 116 46.73 20.80 14.96
C GLY A 116 47.28 19.38 14.99
N GLN A 117 46.88 18.56 14.02
CA GLN A 117 47.81 17.63 13.38
C GLN A 117 47.61 17.62 11.86
N SER A 118 48.58 18.24 11.19
CA SER A 118 48.78 18.26 9.75
C SER A 118 48.97 16.84 9.22
N ARG A 119 48.16 16.43 8.24
CA ARG A 119 48.51 15.32 7.35
C ARG A 119 48.45 15.77 5.90
N ARG A 120 49.61 15.68 5.25
CA ARG A 120 49.92 16.09 3.87
C ARG A 120 48.94 15.52 2.83
N PRO A 121 48.72 16.21 1.70
CA PRO A 121 48.04 15.66 0.55
C PRO A 121 48.96 14.67 -0.18
N GLN A 122 48.49 13.43 -0.39
CA GLN A 122 49.13 12.48 -1.31
C GLN A 122 48.37 12.51 -2.63
N ASP A 123 49.11 12.84 -3.68
CA ASP A 123 48.75 12.69 -5.09
C ASP A 123 48.16 11.31 -5.38
N GLN A 124 46.95 11.25 -5.95
CA GLN A 124 46.51 10.11 -6.73
C GLN A 124 45.91 10.61 -8.05
N ARG A 125 46.65 10.32 -9.11
CA ARG A 125 46.35 10.65 -10.51
C ARG A 125 45.15 9.83 -11.01
N PRO A 126 44.39 10.35 -11.99
CA PRO A 126 43.31 9.62 -12.63
C PRO A 126 43.86 8.53 -13.57
N HIS A 127 43.40 7.30 -13.38
CA HIS A 127 43.69 6.18 -14.29
C HIS A 127 42.82 6.28 -15.54
N THR A 128 43.45 6.58 -16.66
CA THR A 128 42.90 6.53 -18.01
C THR A 128 42.71 5.08 -18.45
N ALA A 129 41.49 4.75 -18.88
CA ALA A 129 41.16 3.49 -19.51
C ALA A 129 41.83 3.39 -20.89
N ARG A 130 42.49 2.26 -21.16
CA ARG A 130 43.01 1.89 -22.49
C ARG A 130 42.02 0.98 -23.21
N PRO A 131 41.82 1.15 -24.54
CA PRO A 131 40.90 0.34 -25.32
C PRO A 131 41.57 -0.96 -25.77
N PHE A 132 40.79 -2.05 -25.82
CA PHE A 132 41.18 -3.27 -26.52
C PHE A 132 40.26 -3.44 -27.74
N THR A 133 40.87 -3.38 -28.91
CA THR A 133 40.24 -3.62 -30.22
C THR A 133 40.19 -5.12 -30.53
N GLY A 134 38.97 -5.59 -30.81
CA GLY A 134 38.61 -6.49 -31.92
C GLY A 134 39.01 -7.97 -31.84
N ILE A 135 38.03 -8.86 -32.03
CA ILE A 135 38.00 -9.83 -33.15
C ILE A 135 36.62 -10.51 -33.25
N ALA A 136 36.13 -10.54 -34.50
CA ALA A 136 35.23 -11.46 -35.19
C ALA A 136 33.77 -11.67 -34.74
N ALA A 137 32.91 -11.35 -35.70
CA ALA A 137 31.54 -11.81 -35.86
C ALA A 137 31.44 -13.34 -35.89
N GLY A 138 30.50 -13.87 -35.10
CA GLY A 138 29.92 -15.19 -35.26
C GLY A 138 28.42 -15.05 -35.07
N GLY A 139 27.66 -15.19 -36.16
CA GLY A 139 26.20 -15.11 -36.14
C GLY A 139 25.60 -16.23 -35.31
N GLY A 140 24.86 -15.86 -34.28
CA GLY A 140 23.97 -16.73 -33.53
C GLY A 140 22.83 -15.87 -33.03
N GLN A 141 21.66 -15.98 -33.67
CA GLN A 141 20.43 -15.35 -33.19
C GLN A 141 20.11 -15.91 -31.80
N THR A 142 20.43 -15.16 -30.76
CA THR A 142 19.89 -15.37 -29.42
C THR A 142 18.50 -14.77 -29.38
N VAL A 143 17.51 -15.66 -29.46
CA VAL A 143 16.11 -15.41 -29.07
C VAL A 143 16.10 -14.73 -27.69
N PRO A 144 15.35 -13.63 -27.49
CA PRO A 144 15.26 -13.00 -26.17
C PRO A 144 14.65 -13.97 -25.15
N PRO A 145 15.04 -13.94 -23.86
CA PRO A 145 14.41 -14.77 -22.85
C PRO A 145 12.92 -14.45 -22.80
N GLN A 146 12.12 -15.48 -23.08
CA GLN A 146 10.68 -15.44 -22.97
C GLN A 146 10.33 -15.07 -21.53
N SER A 147 9.44 -14.07 -21.40
CA SER A 147 8.68 -13.78 -20.18
C SER A 147 8.16 -15.09 -19.57
N PRO A 148 8.03 -15.21 -18.23
CA PRO A 148 7.46 -16.41 -17.62
C PRO A 148 6.09 -16.65 -18.25
N GLN A 149 6.07 -17.68 -19.10
CA GLN A 149 4.93 -18.25 -19.76
C GLN A 149 3.93 -18.68 -18.69
N TRP A 150 2.91 -17.85 -18.50
CA TRP A 150 1.69 -18.20 -17.81
C TRP A 150 1.20 -19.53 -18.34
N GLN A 151 1.22 -20.56 -17.49
CA GLN A 151 0.72 -21.88 -17.87
C GLN A 151 -0.81 -21.87 -17.71
N PRO A 152 -1.60 -21.91 -18.81
CA PRO A 152 -3.06 -21.91 -18.74
C PRO A 152 -3.65 -23.29 -18.38
N ALA A 153 -2.82 -24.21 -17.89
CA ALA A 153 -3.11 -25.65 -17.89
C ALA A 153 -3.94 -26.13 -16.68
N ALA A 154 -4.03 -25.37 -15.58
CA ALA A 154 -4.76 -25.81 -14.39
C ALA A 154 -6.31 -25.71 -14.53
N TRP A 155 -6.81 -24.79 -15.35
CA TRP A 155 -8.25 -24.47 -15.48
C TRP A 155 -9.09 -25.60 -16.06
N HIS A 156 -8.54 -26.35 -17.01
CA HIS A 156 -9.29 -27.32 -17.81
C HIS A 156 -9.57 -28.65 -17.08
N HIS A 157 -9.05 -28.84 -15.87
CA HIS A 157 -9.19 -30.11 -15.12
C HIS A 157 -9.91 -29.98 -13.79
N ARG A 158 -10.45 -28.81 -13.44
CA ARG A 158 -11.13 -28.63 -12.17
C ARG A 158 -12.46 -29.40 -12.17
N PRO A 159 -12.71 -30.34 -11.22
CA PRO A 159 -13.98 -31.04 -11.13
C PRO A 159 -15.12 -30.03 -10.88
N PRO A 160 -16.38 -30.34 -11.23
CA PRO A 160 -17.48 -29.44 -10.94
C PRO A 160 -17.59 -29.17 -9.43
N PHE A 161 -17.78 -27.90 -9.07
CA PHE A 161 -18.00 -27.51 -7.68
C PHE A 161 -19.25 -28.20 -7.13
N ARG A 162 -19.19 -28.69 -5.89
CA ARG A 162 -20.30 -29.37 -5.22
C ARG A 162 -20.87 -28.45 -4.15
N PRO A 163 -21.95 -27.69 -4.45
CA PRO A 163 -22.50 -26.74 -3.52
C PRO A 163 -23.17 -27.45 -2.33
N HIS A 164 -23.17 -26.77 -1.19
CA HIS A 164 -23.93 -27.18 0.00
C HIS A 164 -24.90 -26.05 0.38
N PRO A 165 -26.19 -26.34 0.63
CA PRO A 165 -27.16 -25.31 0.97
C PRO A 165 -26.71 -24.47 2.18
N VAL A 166 -26.89 -23.15 2.09
CA VAL A 166 -26.49 -22.22 3.15
C VAL A 166 -27.71 -21.85 3.98
N ARG A 167 -27.73 -22.28 5.25
CA ARG A 167 -28.82 -22.01 6.20
C ARG A 167 -28.35 -21.21 7.41
N THR A 168 -27.09 -21.38 7.81
CA THR A 168 -26.46 -20.68 8.92
C THR A 168 -25.24 -19.88 8.47
N GLN A 169 -24.70 -19.05 9.37
CA GLN A 169 -23.41 -18.38 9.17
C GLN A 169 -22.27 -19.40 9.01
N GLU A 170 -22.28 -20.47 9.78
CA GLU A 170 -21.29 -21.56 9.69
C GLU A 170 -21.32 -22.24 8.31
N ASP A 171 -22.52 -22.46 7.76
CA ASP A 171 -22.67 -23.00 6.39
C ASP A 171 -22.10 -22.04 5.35
N ALA A 172 -22.28 -20.74 5.54
CA ALA A 172 -21.75 -19.71 4.65
C ALA A 172 -20.22 -19.71 4.66
N VAL A 173 -19.62 -19.77 5.85
CA VAL A 173 -18.16 -19.88 6.03
C VAL A 173 -17.61 -21.15 5.41
N LEU A 174 -18.24 -22.29 5.68
CA LEU A 174 -17.84 -23.58 5.11
C LEU A 174 -17.93 -23.58 3.58
N THR A 175 -18.98 -22.96 3.03
CA THR A 175 -19.18 -22.82 1.58
C THR A 175 -18.09 -21.97 0.97
N ALA A 176 -17.78 -20.81 1.57
CA ALA A 176 -16.69 -19.95 1.12
C ALA A 176 -15.33 -20.67 1.18
N ALA A 177 -15.00 -21.31 2.31
CA ALA A 177 -13.75 -22.04 2.47
C ALA A 177 -13.59 -23.16 1.42
N ARG A 178 -14.62 -23.99 1.21
CA ARG A 178 -14.61 -25.04 0.19
C ARG A 178 -14.51 -24.49 -1.22
N TYR A 179 -15.14 -23.35 -1.47
CA TYR A 179 -15.09 -22.71 -2.77
C TYR A 179 -13.68 -22.20 -3.07
N LEU A 180 -13.05 -21.52 -2.12
CA LEU A 180 -11.69 -21.02 -2.27
C LEU A 180 -10.67 -22.16 -2.35
N GLN A 181 -10.86 -23.25 -1.59
CA GLN A 181 -10.07 -24.47 -1.74
C GLN A 181 -10.21 -25.05 -3.15
N TRP A 182 -11.45 -25.14 -3.66
CA TRP A 182 -11.71 -25.55 -5.03
C TRP A 182 -11.05 -24.61 -6.05
N LEU A 183 -10.92 -23.31 -5.75
CA LEU A 183 -10.18 -22.35 -6.56
C LEU A 183 -8.65 -22.55 -6.52
N GLY A 184 -8.12 -23.32 -5.57
CA GLY A 184 -6.69 -23.60 -5.40
C GLY A 184 -6.04 -22.93 -4.18
N PHE A 185 -6.83 -22.42 -3.23
CA PHE A 185 -6.37 -21.84 -1.97
C PHE A 185 -6.58 -22.85 -0.83
N ASP A 186 -5.66 -23.80 -0.72
CA ASP A 186 -5.78 -24.96 0.19
C ASP A 186 -5.33 -24.68 1.63
N ASP A 187 -4.69 -23.55 1.89
CA ASP A 187 -4.01 -23.20 3.14
C ASP A 187 -4.77 -22.16 3.98
N LEU A 188 -6.11 -22.16 3.91
CA LEU A 188 -6.95 -21.22 4.63
C LEU A 188 -7.20 -21.67 6.08
N GLU A 189 -6.80 -20.84 7.02
CA GLU A 189 -7.08 -20.97 8.44
C GLU A 189 -8.21 -20.03 8.88
N LEU A 190 -9.11 -20.54 9.71
CA LEU A 190 -10.24 -19.78 10.25
C LEU A 190 -9.76 -18.91 11.43
N THR A 191 -10.05 -17.61 11.36
CA THR A 191 -9.89 -16.68 12.47
C THR A 191 -11.23 -16.01 12.77
N GLU A 192 -11.76 -16.31 13.95
CA GLU A 192 -12.99 -15.71 14.44
C GLU A 192 -12.66 -14.50 15.31
N ASP A 193 -13.26 -13.35 14.99
CA ASP A 193 -13.24 -12.18 15.85
C ASP A 193 -14.55 -12.15 16.64
N GLN A 194 -14.48 -12.24 17.97
CA GLN A 194 -15.66 -12.34 18.82
C GLN A 194 -16.53 -11.07 18.82
N GLU A 195 -16.00 -9.93 18.35
CA GLU A 195 -16.74 -8.67 18.26
C GLU A 195 -17.39 -8.43 16.89
N SER A 196 -17.05 -9.25 15.87
CA SER A 196 -17.50 -9.06 14.50
C SER A 196 -18.50 -10.14 14.06
N THR A 197 -19.52 -9.74 13.31
CA THR A 197 -20.43 -10.70 12.63
C THR A 197 -19.80 -11.33 11.39
N ALA A 198 -18.60 -10.87 11.00
CA ALA A 198 -17.88 -11.36 9.85
C ALA A 198 -16.67 -12.20 10.26
N VAL A 199 -16.52 -13.37 9.64
CA VAL A 199 -15.47 -14.35 9.94
C VAL A 199 -14.36 -14.24 8.90
N THR A 200 -13.11 -14.30 9.34
CA THR A 200 -11.94 -14.13 8.46
C THR A 200 -11.26 -15.48 8.20
N LEU A 201 -10.90 -15.73 6.95
CA LEU A 201 -10.11 -16.86 6.48
C LEU A 201 -8.77 -16.31 6.00
N LEU A 202 -7.67 -16.78 6.60
CA LEU A 202 -6.32 -16.33 6.31
C LEU A 202 -5.53 -17.46 5.67
N GLY A 203 -4.90 -17.18 4.53
CA GLY A 203 -3.93 -18.07 3.90
C GLY A 203 -2.71 -17.29 3.43
N THR A 204 -1.69 -18.00 2.93
CA THR A 204 -0.42 -17.41 2.49
C THR A 204 -0.62 -16.47 1.30
N ARG A 205 -1.64 -16.72 0.48
CA ARG A 205 -1.90 -16.00 -0.79
C ARG A 205 -3.27 -15.32 -0.82
N MET A 206 -4.03 -15.35 0.27
CA MET A 206 -5.36 -14.74 0.30
C MET A 206 -5.82 -14.41 1.71
N VAL A 207 -6.53 -13.30 1.83
CA VAL A 207 -7.41 -13.01 2.95
C VAL A 207 -8.84 -13.01 2.42
N ALA A 208 -9.71 -13.83 3.01
CA ALA A 208 -11.12 -13.81 2.69
C ALA A 208 -11.95 -13.50 3.93
N GLN A 209 -13.05 -12.78 3.74
CA GLN A 209 -13.99 -12.46 4.81
C GLN A 209 -15.38 -12.91 4.41
N VAL A 210 -16.10 -13.51 5.36
CA VAL A 210 -17.47 -13.97 5.17
C VAL A 210 -18.38 -13.20 6.11
N ASP A 211 -19.18 -12.32 5.53
CA ASP A 211 -20.13 -11.46 6.23
C ASP A 211 -21.54 -12.03 6.15
N ALA A 212 -22.06 -12.46 7.30
CA ALA A 212 -23.43 -12.96 7.46
C ALA A 212 -24.40 -11.87 7.98
N ALA A 213 -23.99 -10.60 8.02
CA ALA A 213 -24.86 -9.51 8.44
C ALA A 213 -26.11 -9.42 7.56
N GLY A 214 -27.23 -9.03 8.17
CA GLY A 214 -28.53 -8.84 7.49
C GLY A 214 -28.62 -7.57 6.63
N THR A 215 -27.53 -6.83 6.48
CA THR A 215 -27.45 -5.60 5.68
C THR A 215 -26.41 -5.74 4.59
N PRO A 216 -26.61 -5.14 3.40
CA PRO A 216 -25.60 -5.17 2.35
C PRO A 216 -24.28 -4.54 2.79
N ALA A 217 -23.16 -5.16 2.41
CA ALA A 217 -21.83 -4.66 2.72
C ALA A 217 -21.57 -3.31 2.04
N ASP A 218 -20.97 -2.40 2.80
CA ASP A 218 -20.68 -1.03 2.40
C ASP A 218 -19.22 -0.86 1.92
N VAL A 219 -18.89 0.36 1.50
CA VAL A 219 -17.55 0.72 1.03
C VAL A 219 -16.50 0.50 2.11
N LYS A 220 -16.83 0.85 3.36
CA LYS A 220 -15.92 0.72 4.51
C LYS A 220 -15.49 -0.74 4.70
N THR A 221 -16.44 -1.67 4.58
CA THR A 221 -16.17 -3.11 4.72
C THR A 221 -15.15 -3.59 3.68
N VAL A 222 -15.32 -3.20 2.43
CA VAL A 222 -14.39 -3.53 1.34
C VAL A 222 -13.01 -2.92 1.56
N GLU A 223 -12.93 -1.66 1.95
CA GLU A 223 -11.66 -0.97 2.21
C GLU A 223 -10.92 -1.56 3.42
N CYS A 224 -11.65 -1.92 4.49
CA CYS A 224 -11.06 -2.56 5.67
C CYS A 224 -10.43 -3.91 5.32
N LEU A 225 -11.13 -4.74 4.55
CA LEU A 225 -10.58 -6.01 4.06
C LEU A 225 -9.34 -5.77 3.19
N TRP A 226 -9.41 -4.83 2.25
CA TRP A 226 -8.27 -4.51 1.38
C TRP A 226 -7.03 -4.10 2.19
N LEU A 227 -7.19 -3.27 3.22
CA LEU A 227 -6.09 -2.86 4.10
C LEU A 227 -5.40 -4.05 4.78
N GLN A 228 -6.12 -5.14 5.09
CA GLN A 228 -5.54 -6.35 5.68
C GLN A 228 -4.57 -7.05 4.73
N THR A 229 -4.71 -6.88 3.41
CA THR A 229 -3.85 -7.54 2.42
C THR A 229 -2.55 -6.79 2.11
N LEU A 230 -2.42 -5.54 2.56
CA LEU A 230 -1.28 -4.66 2.22
C LEU A 230 0.08 -5.07 2.80
N HIS A 231 0.13 -6.10 3.63
CA HIS A 231 1.36 -6.52 4.30
C HIS A 231 2.29 -7.34 3.38
N THR A 232 1.80 -7.86 2.24
CA THR A 232 2.58 -8.66 1.29
C THR A 232 2.12 -8.40 -0.15
N GLU A 233 3.03 -8.42 -1.14
CA GLU A 233 2.74 -8.02 -2.53
C GLU A 233 1.95 -9.04 -3.37
N GLU A 234 1.51 -10.17 -2.81
CA GLU A 234 0.85 -11.25 -3.55
C GLU A 234 -0.36 -11.87 -2.83
N ILE A 235 -1.12 -11.07 -2.07
CA ILE A 235 -2.29 -11.53 -1.32
C ILE A 235 -3.56 -11.06 -2.03
N ALA A 236 -4.38 -12.01 -2.48
CA ALA A 236 -5.73 -11.75 -2.97
C ALA A 236 -6.69 -11.40 -1.82
N ALA A 237 -7.70 -10.58 -2.11
CA ALA A 237 -8.77 -10.26 -1.15
C ALA A 237 -10.10 -10.77 -1.68
N ALA A 238 -10.87 -11.49 -0.86
CA ALA A 238 -12.22 -11.94 -1.23
C ALA A 238 -13.25 -11.65 -0.13
N LEU A 239 -14.37 -11.04 -0.49
CA LEU A 239 -15.48 -10.77 0.44
C LEU A 239 -16.71 -11.55 -0.01
N PHE A 240 -17.23 -12.39 0.88
CA PHE A 240 -18.46 -13.15 0.71
C PHE A 240 -19.56 -12.54 1.57
N THR A 241 -20.75 -12.37 1.01
CA THR A 241 -21.91 -11.85 1.76
C THR A 241 -23.20 -12.57 1.39
N LEU A 242 -24.09 -12.72 2.37
CA LEU A 242 -25.46 -13.19 2.14
C LEU A 242 -26.40 -12.05 1.73
N SER A 243 -26.18 -10.83 2.23
CA SER A 243 -27.07 -9.68 2.02
C SER A 243 -26.72 -8.85 0.78
N GLY A 244 -25.62 -9.16 0.11
CA GLY A 244 -25.16 -8.46 -1.08
C GLY A 244 -24.33 -7.22 -0.77
N PHE A 245 -24.14 -6.39 -1.78
CA PHE A 245 -23.26 -5.21 -1.72
C PHE A 245 -24.02 -3.96 -2.13
N THR A 246 -23.65 -2.83 -1.54
CA THR A 246 -24.04 -1.52 -2.08
C THR A 246 -23.37 -1.29 -3.44
N GLN A 247 -23.99 -0.49 -4.31
CA GLN A 247 -23.42 -0.19 -5.62
C GLN A 247 -22.02 0.47 -5.51
N GLN A 248 -21.84 1.34 -4.52
CA GLN A 248 -20.55 1.98 -4.27
C GLN A 248 -19.49 0.97 -3.82
N ALA A 249 -19.86 -0.03 -3.02
CA ALA A 249 -18.95 -1.11 -2.62
C ALA A 249 -18.48 -1.94 -3.82
N VAL A 250 -19.38 -2.25 -4.78
CA VAL A 250 -19.02 -2.98 -6.00
C VAL A 250 -18.00 -2.20 -6.83
N VAL A 251 -18.26 -0.91 -7.08
CA VAL A 251 -17.33 -0.03 -7.83
C VAL A 251 -15.99 0.06 -7.10
N ARG A 252 -16.00 0.18 -5.78
CA ARG A 252 -14.77 0.27 -4.99
C ARG A 252 -13.99 -1.04 -4.98
N GLY A 253 -14.67 -2.18 -4.84
CA GLY A 253 -14.05 -3.50 -4.89
C GLY A 253 -13.33 -3.73 -6.22
N GLU A 254 -13.92 -3.32 -7.34
CA GLU A 254 -13.27 -3.37 -8.64
C GLU A 254 -11.96 -2.55 -8.69
N GLN A 255 -11.99 -1.32 -8.19
CA GLN A 255 -10.80 -0.44 -8.16
C GLN A 255 -9.66 -0.97 -7.29
N LEU A 256 -10.00 -1.73 -6.25
CA LEU A 256 -9.07 -2.28 -5.28
C LEU A 256 -8.71 -3.76 -5.56
N LEU A 257 -9.26 -4.35 -6.62
CA LEU A 257 -9.13 -5.76 -6.96
C LEU A 257 -9.55 -6.71 -5.82
N VAL A 258 -10.55 -6.30 -5.05
CA VAL A 258 -11.20 -7.16 -4.05
C VAL A 258 -12.29 -7.98 -4.76
N ALA A 259 -12.19 -9.30 -4.73
CA ALA A 259 -13.18 -10.19 -5.30
C ALA A 259 -14.44 -10.23 -4.43
N LEU A 260 -15.57 -9.78 -4.97
CA LEU A 260 -16.84 -9.71 -4.25
C LEU A 260 -17.77 -10.85 -4.69
N PHE A 261 -18.21 -11.68 -3.73
CA PHE A 261 -19.12 -12.80 -3.97
C PHE A 261 -20.40 -12.68 -3.15
N ARG A 262 -21.54 -12.92 -3.80
CA ARG A 262 -22.81 -13.14 -3.11
C ARG A 262 -23.03 -14.63 -2.92
N LEU A 263 -23.31 -15.06 -1.71
CA LEU A 263 -23.65 -16.44 -1.43
C LEU A 263 -25.15 -16.66 -1.67
N ASP A 264 -25.47 -17.44 -2.70
CA ASP A 264 -26.83 -17.94 -2.93
C ASP A 264 -27.20 -18.93 -1.81
N PRO A 265 -28.46 -18.94 -1.31
CA PRO A 265 -28.99 -20.01 -0.45
C PRO A 265 -28.73 -21.45 -0.95
N ALA A 266 -28.57 -21.65 -2.27
CA ALA A 266 -28.18 -22.93 -2.85
C ALA A 266 -26.72 -23.34 -2.59
N GLY A 267 -25.88 -22.42 -2.09
CA GLY A 267 -24.47 -22.64 -1.80
C GLY A 267 -23.53 -22.41 -2.98
N ILE A 268 -23.99 -21.69 -4.01
CA ILE A 268 -23.15 -21.32 -5.16
C ILE A 268 -22.76 -19.84 -4.99
N PRO A 269 -21.46 -19.53 -4.79
CA PRO A 269 -21.01 -18.15 -4.79
C PRO A 269 -21.16 -17.53 -6.18
N GLN A 270 -21.85 -16.39 -6.25
CA GLN A 270 -22.04 -15.62 -7.48
C GLN A 270 -21.11 -14.41 -7.48
N PRO A 271 -20.30 -14.21 -8.53
CA PRO A 271 -19.44 -13.04 -8.62
C PRO A 271 -20.30 -11.77 -8.73
N ALA A 272 -19.89 -10.71 -8.03
CA ALA A 272 -20.57 -9.42 -8.02
C ALA A 272 -19.77 -8.32 -8.75
N ASN A 273 -18.52 -8.58 -9.09
CA ASN A 273 -17.63 -7.67 -9.82
C ASN A 273 -16.63 -8.44 -10.71
N GLY A 274 -15.90 -7.72 -11.56
CA GLY A 274 -14.94 -8.29 -12.50
C GLY A 274 -13.75 -8.95 -11.81
N ALA A 275 -13.30 -8.41 -10.67
CA ALA A 275 -12.25 -9.06 -9.86
C ALA A 275 -12.67 -10.46 -9.38
N ALA A 276 -13.94 -10.65 -8.99
CA ALA A 276 -14.46 -11.97 -8.63
C ALA A 276 -14.55 -12.92 -9.83
N GLU A 277 -14.98 -12.42 -11.00
CA GLU A 277 -14.99 -13.20 -12.24
C GLU A 277 -13.57 -13.65 -12.62
N ALA A 278 -12.60 -12.74 -12.57
CA ALA A 278 -11.20 -13.05 -12.81
C ALA A 278 -10.66 -14.09 -11.82
N LEU A 279 -11.01 -13.99 -10.53
CA LEU A 279 -10.63 -14.99 -9.52
C LEU A 279 -11.26 -16.37 -9.82
N MET A 280 -12.49 -16.41 -10.32
CA MET A 280 -13.12 -17.68 -10.70
C MET A 280 -12.42 -18.33 -11.90
N GLU A 281 -12.13 -17.53 -12.92
CA GLU A 281 -11.54 -17.96 -14.18
C GLU A 281 -10.06 -18.28 -14.08
N THR A 282 -9.33 -17.60 -13.19
CA THR A 282 -7.87 -17.66 -13.10
C THR A 282 -7.33 -17.99 -11.70
N GLY A 283 -8.20 -18.24 -10.70
CA GLY A 283 -7.82 -18.58 -9.32
C GLY A 283 -6.84 -17.57 -8.72
N TRP A 284 -6.82 -16.37 -9.30
CA TRP A 284 -5.93 -15.28 -9.01
C TRP A 284 -6.63 -13.97 -9.37
N THR A 285 -6.34 -12.90 -8.62
CA THR A 285 -6.88 -11.56 -8.87
C THR A 285 -5.74 -10.64 -9.24
N PHE A 286 -5.48 -10.45 -10.53
CA PHE A 286 -4.63 -9.34 -11.02
C PHE A 286 -5.15 -8.80 -12.34
#